data_AF-A0AAU0WGP9-F1
#
_entry.id   AF-A0AAU0WGP9-F1
#
_cell.length_a   1.000
_cell.length_b   1.000
_cell.length_c   1.000
_cell.angle_alpha   90.00
_cell.angle_beta   90.00
_cell.angle_gamma   90.00
#
_symmetry.space_group_name_H-M   'P 1'
#
loop_
_entity.id
_entity.type
_entity.pdbx_description
1 polymer ?
#
loop_
_entity_poly.entity_id
_entity_poly.type
_entity_poly.pdbx_seq_one_letter_code
_entity_poly.pdbx_strand_id
1 'polypeptide(L)'
;MTNHGETTGPSENGDITRGAVPLGRSAHDTQVTLRTPAELADALPYLLGYRPEDSMVLVALHDRAGRGRFGGRARLGIPAGKDDWESAARQLAQGLVTGGERRGARPEQMVAYVCQEPAPGESGRDVMRRLTPLAQLLRTECGRLDVPVIEALCVSDGRFWSYCCPTEKCCPPEGAPMGLPGTSVLAAAATYAGIQVRGSLRELRARLLPWETGAVLEQEVALDSAGMALVPRILDGALRADVAEETLALAERVIHRYAAAAPVSGSHQADLSDDALVSHDEAATLILGLQDRTTRDRAAAWMEGDEAGPALRLWRALARRCVGPYGEHAAAPLTLAGWVAWSTGDDLEAREALAMALGADPDYLFARLLHQACNEGLDPESIRRCLRTERMGRTDPARVDGTAAVDDADPLHPESETESETEAETDAETKAEAESDRASAAASRPRPPRTAGPADHRRSRPASTRPRQVHSEHSRPGSSTPGAGRTRTRAAEQAERSATADGRAAQEGRRSGNGRNEGDG
;
A
#
# COMPACT_ATOMS: atom_id res chain seq x y z
N MET A 1 -1.58 -1.76 9.13
CA MET A 1 -2.82 -2.47 9.50
C MET A 1 -3.21 -3.32 8.29
N THR A 2 -3.30 -4.64 8.44
CA THR A 2 -3.40 -5.58 7.30
C THR A 2 -3.93 -6.94 7.79
N ASN A 3 -5.22 -7.21 7.58
CA ASN A 3 -5.95 -8.36 8.13
C ASN A 3 -6.70 -9.13 7.04
N HIS A 4 -6.00 -9.97 6.27
CA HIS A 4 -6.57 -10.59 5.09
C HIS A 4 -7.26 -11.94 5.36
N GLY A 5 -8.23 -12.22 4.51
CA GLY A 5 -9.00 -13.45 4.47
C GLY A 5 -9.82 -13.45 3.19
N GLU A 6 -9.24 -13.94 2.10
CA GLU A 6 -9.96 -14.14 0.84
C GLU A 6 -11.07 -15.17 1.10
N THR A 7 -12.31 -14.81 0.72
CA THR A 7 -13.50 -15.63 1.00
C THR A 7 -13.85 -16.45 -0.22
N THR A 8 -13.67 -17.77 -0.14
CA THR A 8 -14.14 -18.71 -1.17
C THR A 8 -15.54 -19.22 -0.84
N GLY A 9 -16.54 -18.74 -1.58
CA GLY A 9 -17.91 -19.26 -1.60
C GLY A 9 -18.98 -18.28 -1.09
N PRO A 10 -20.09 -18.09 -1.83
CA PRO A 10 -21.20 -17.25 -1.38
C PRO A 10 -22.07 -17.97 -0.33
N SER A 11 -22.70 -17.19 0.56
CA SER A 11 -23.73 -17.68 1.49
C SER A 11 -25.10 -17.17 1.05
N GLU A 12 -25.90 -18.04 0.42
CA GLU A 12 -27.29 -17.74 0.06
C GLU A 12 -28.22 -17.80 1.27
N ASN A 13 -29.30 -17.00 1.29
CA ASN A 13 -30.34 -17.15 2.31
C ASN A 13 -31.73 -16.60 1.86
N GLY A 14 -32.55 -17.45 1.25
CA GLY A 14 -34.00 -17.26 1.03
C GLY A 14 -34.43 -16.29 -0.09
N ASP A 15 -35.62 -16.41 -0.68
CA ASP A 15 -36.62 -17.49 -0.60
C ASP A 15 -37.57 -17.44 -1.82
N ILE A 16 -37.53 -18.45 -2.71
CA ILE A 16 -38.61 -18.73 -3.67
C ILE A 16 -38.75 -20.25 -3.86
N THR A 17 -39.96 -20.78 -3.66
CA THR A 17 -40.27 -22.21 -3.79
C THR A 17 -40.43 -22.68 -5.25
N ARG A 18 -39.66 -23.70 -5.67
CA ARG A 18 -40.16 -24.92 -6.35
C ARG A 18 -39.06 -25.97 -6.50
N GLY A 19 -39.47 -27.25 -6.48
CA GLY A 19 -38.54 -28.37 -6.29
C GLY A 19 -37.66 -28.68 -7.50
N ALA A 20 -36.36 -28.77 -7.27
CA ALA A 20 -35.39 -29.48 -8.09
C ALA A 20 -34.64 -30.50 -7.22
N VAL A 21 -34.27 -31.66 -7.77
CA VAL A 21 -33.52 -32.69 -7.04
C VAL A 21 -32.07 -32.21 -6.84
N PRO A 22 -31.48 -32.30 -5.63
CA PRO A 22 -30.13 -31.85 -5.38
C PRO A 22 -29.13 -32.72 -6.14
N LEU A 23 -28.64 -32.21 -7.26
CA LEU A 23 -27.46 -32.75 -7.94
C LEU A 23 -26.25 -32.61 -7.01
N GLY A 24 -25.45 -33.67 -6.91
CA GLY A 24 -24.41 -33.78 -5.89
C GLY A 24 -23.28 -32.75 -6.06
N ARG A 25 -22.62 -32.44 -4.94
CA ARG A 25 -21.33 -31.72 -4.91
C ARG A 25 -20.39 -32.34 -5.94
N SER A 26 -19.81 -31.53 -6.83
CA SER A 26 -18.76 -31.99 -7.74
C SER A 26 -17.58 -32.53 -6.94
N ALA A 27 -17.11 -33.72 -7.30
CA ALA A 27 -15.82 -34.22 -6.81
C ALA A 27 -14.67 -33.31 -7.29
N HIS A 28 -13.52 -33.41 -6.63
CA HIS A 28 -12.26 -32.71 -6.96
C HIS A 28 -12.14 -31.24 -6.47
N ASP A 29 -12.69 -30.92 -5.29
CA ASP A 29 -12.00 -29.94 -4.43
C ASP A 29 -10.58 -30.48 -4.11
N THR A 30 -9.56 -29.79 -4.62
CA THR A 30 -8.19 -30.33 -4.71
C THR A 30 -7.42 -30.05 -3.42
N GLN A 31 -7.72 -30.82 -2.37
CA GLN A 31 -7.14 -30.65 -1.04
C GLN A 31 -5.64 -31.04 -0.98
N VAL A 32 -4.76 -30.08 -1.28
CA VAL A 32 -3.32 -30.20 -0.98
C VAL A 32 -3.10 -30.23 0.54
N THR A 33 -2.29 -31.18 1.02
CA THR A 33 -1.90 -31.28 2.44
C THR A 33 -0.40 -31.07 2.55
N LEU A 34 0.03 -29.99 3.20
CA LEU A 34 1.45 -29.70 3.45
C LEU A 34 1.90 -30.40 4.74
N ARG A 35 3.10 -31.00 4.73
CA ARG A 35 3.62 -31.87 5.81
C ARG A 35 5.05 -31.55 6.25
N THR A 36 5.79 -30.73 5.49
CA THR A 36 7.19 -30.41 5.78
C THR A 36 7.43 -28.90 5.80
N PRO A 37 8.48 -28.42 6.49
CA PRO A 37 8.91 -27.03 6.43
C PRO A 37 9.21 -26.54 5.00
N ALA A 38 9.68 -27.42 4.12
CA ALA A 38 9.91 -27.12 2.71
C ALA A 38 8.60 -26.84 1.96
N GLU A 39 7.59 -27.68 2.15
CA GLU A 39 6.24 -27.48 1.60
C GLU A 39 5.58 -26.22 2.16
N LEU A 40 5.79 -25.90 3.44
CA LEU A 40 5.30 -24.65 4.05
C LEU A 40 5.99 -23.41 3.49
N ALA A 41 7.29 -23.45 3.20
CA ALA A 41 8.03 -22.35 2.58
C ALA A 41 7.59 -22.12 1.13
N ASP A 42 7.55 -23.18 0.31
CA ASP A 42 7.12 -23.13 -1.08
C ASP A 42 5.65 -22.71 -1.24
N ALA A 43 4.81 -23.00 -0.24
CA ALA A 43 3.40 -22.59 -0.24
C ALA A 43 3.16 -21.09 -0.08
N LEU A 44 4.07 -20.37 0.58
CA LEU A 44 3.82 -18.98 1.00
C LEU A 44 3.40 -18.06 -0.16
N PRO A 45 4.00 -18.10 -1.37
CA PRO A 45 3.57 -17.25 -2.47
C PRO A 45 2.17 -17.59 -3.00
N TYR A 46 1.78 -18.86 -3.00
CA TYR A 46 0.45 -19.31 -3.44
C TYR A 46 -0.64 -19.00 -2.40
N LEU A 47 -0.27 -18.94 -1.11
CA LEU A 47 -1.15 -18.49 -0.03
C LEU A 47 -1.37 -16.97 -0.03
N LEU A 48 -0.51 -16.19 -0.69
CA LEU A 48 -0.57 -14.72 -0.73
C LEU A 48 -0.92 -14.13 -2.10
N GLY A 49 -0.79 -14.91 -3.18
CA GLY A 49 -0.92 -14.43 -4.57
C GLY A 49 0.34 -13.74 -5.13
N TYR A 50 1.42 -13.63 -4.34
CA TYR A 50 2.67 -12.95 -4.70
C TYR A 50 3.85 -13.46 -3.87
N ARG A 51 5.09 -13.26 -4.34
CA ARG A 51 6.29 -13.55 -3.52
C ARG A 51 6.53 -12.42 -2.50
N PRO A 52 6.45 -12.67 -1.19
CA PRO A 52 6.74 -11.64 -0.19
C PRO A 52 8.25 -11.37 -0.09
N GLU A 53 8.61 -10.10 -0.24
CA GLU A 53 9.93 -9.57 0.12
C GLU A 53 9.78 -8.62 1.33
N ASP A 54 10.84 -8.48 2.12
CA ASP A 54 10.96 -7.61 3.30
C ASP A 54 9.73 -7.59 4.23
N SER A 55 9.20 -8.78 4.54
CA SER A 55 7.90 -8.96 5.19
C SER A 55 7.92 -10.05 6.26
N MET A 56 7.22 -9.79 7.37
CA MET A 56 6.77 -10.82 8.30
C MET A 56 5.32 -11.22 8.01
N VAL A 57 5.01 -12.51 8.09
CA VAL A 57 3.68 -13.07 7.78
C VAL A 57 3.27 -14.04 8.88
N LEU A 58 2.02 -13.93 9.33
CA LEU A 58 1.34 -14.95 10.13
C LEU A 58 0.21 -15.57 9.30
N VAL A 59 0.17 -16.89 9.27
CA VAL A 59 -0.92 -17.66 8.66
C VAL A 59 -1.63 -18.44 9.76
N ALA A 60 -2.93 -18.22 9.89
CA ALA A 60 -3.76 -18.92 10.87
C ALA A 60 -4.01 -20.37 10.44
N LEU A 61 -4.06 -21.25 11.45
CA LEU A 61 -4.52 -22.62 11.32
C LEU A 61 -5.72 -22.85 12.23
N HIS A 62 -6.75 -23.48 11.69
CA HIS A 62 -7.93 -23.98 12.39
C HIS A 62 -7.97 -25.52 12.30
N ASP A 63 -8.86 -26.16 13.06
CA ASP A 63 -8.99 -27.61 13.16
C ASP A 63 -7.71 -28.30 13.70
N ARG A 64 -7.41 -28.04 14.98
CA ARG A 64 -6.33 -28.67 15.75
C ARG A 64 -6.56 -30.15 16.05
N ALA A 65 -7.79 -30.65 15.85
CA ALA A 65 -8.15 -32.06 16.03
C ALA A 65 -7.98 -32.89 14.74
N GLY A 66 -8.12 -32.26 13.57
CA GLY A 66 -7.91 -32.84 12.26
C GLY A 66 -6.50 -32.63 11.73
N ARG A 67 -6.39 -32.05 10.53
CA ARG A 67 -5.11 -31.94 9.79
C ARG A 67 -4.47 -30.55 9.80
N GLY A 68 -5.10 -29.58 10.47
CA GLY A 68 -4.82 -28.16 10.26
C GLY A 68 -5.36 -27.67 8.91
N ARG A 69 -6.23 -26.68 8.93
CA ARG A 69 -6.70 -25.97 7.73
C ARG A 69 -6.22 -24.52 7.78
N PHE A 70 -5.62 -24.07 6.67
CA PHE A 70 -5.25 -22.67 6.49
C PHE A 70 -6.47 -21.76 6.54
N GLY A 71 -6.40 -20.73 7.38
CA GLY A 71 -7.41 -19.71 7.54
C GLY A 71 -6.90 -18.32 7.17
N GLY A 72 -7.26 -17.32 7.98
CA GLY A 72 -6.84 -15.93 7.79
C GLY A 72 -5.32 -15.74 7.67
N ARG A 73 -4.92 -14.67 6.99
CA ARG A 73 -3.52 -14.35 6.67
C ARG A 73 -3.26 -12.89 7.01
N ALA A 74 -2.18 -12.61 7.74
CA ALA A 74 -1.79 -11.25 8.06
C ALA A 74 -0.31 -11.05 7.72
N ARG A 75 0.02 -9.92 7.10
CA ARG A 75 1.37 -9.58 6.64
C ARG A 75 1.70 -8.15 7.00
N LEU A 76 2.93 -7.90 7.42
CA LEU A 76 3.47 -6.57 7.71
C LEU A 76 4.89 -6.47 7.16
N GLY A 77 5.34 -5.28 6.75
CA GLY A 77 6.76 -5.06 6.44
C GLY A 77 7.63 -5.26 7.68
N ILE A 78 8.90 -5.62 7.51
CA ILE A 78 9.85 -5.71 8.63
C ILE A 78 10.32 -4.28 8.97
N PRO A 79 10.12 -3.77 10.20
CA PRO A 79 10.63 -2.44 10.55
C PRO A 79 12.15 -2.39 10.49
N ALA A 80 12.71 -1.31 9.96
CA ALA A 80 14.17 -1.10 9.94
C ALA A 80 14.74 -0.93 11.36
N GLY A 81 13.99 -0.26 12.25
CA GLY A 81 14.30 -0.15 13.67
C GLY A 81 13.99 -1.45 14.41
N LYS A 82 14.98 -1.99 15.14
CA LYS A 82 14.78 -3.19 15.98
C LYS A 82 13.86 -2.94 17.18
N ASP A 83 13.80 -1.70 17.65
CA ASP A 83 12.98 -1.30 18.80
C ASP A 83 11.48 -1.39 18.48
N ASP A 84 11.10 -1.21 17.21
CA ASP A 84 9.73 -1.35 16.72
C ASP A 84 9.27 -2.81 16.59
N TRP A 85 10.19 -3.79 16.56
CA TRP A 85 9.90 -5.19 16.24
C TRP A 85 8.89 -5.84 17.20
N GLU A 86 8.95 -5.54 18.51
CA GLU A 86 7.98 -6.07 19.47
C GLU A 86 6.58 -5.47 19.21
N SER A 87 6.50 -4.16 18.94
CA SER A 87 5.23 -3.49 18.64
C SER A 87 4.60 -3.99 17.34
N ALA A 88 5.41 -4.26 16.32
CA ALA A 88 4.99 -4.75 15.02
C ALA A 88 4.52 -6.22 15.09
N ALA A 89 5.29 -7.09 15.75
CA ALA A 89 4.92 -8.49 15.98
C ALA A 89 3.62 -8.61 16.79
N ARG A 90 3.46 -7.77 17.83
CA ARG A 90 2.22 -7.70 18.63
C ARG A 90 1.02 -7.28 17.80
N GLN A 91 1.13 -6.20 17.03
CA GLN A 91 0.05 -5.71 16.16
C GLN A 91 -0.35 -6.77 15.12
N LEU A 92 0.61 -7.50 14.56
CA LEU A 92 0.35 -8.55 13.58
C LEU A 92 -0.41 -9.75 14.19
N ALA A 93 0.02 -10.20 15.37
CA ALA A 93 -0.62 -11.29 16.11
C ALA A 93 -2.04 -10.92 16.58
N GLN A 94 -2.19 -9.75 17.23
CA GLN A 94 -3.47 -9.23 17.71
C GLN A 94 -4.43 -9.00 16.54
N GLY A 95 -3.95 -8.40 15.45
CA GLY A 95 -4.73 -8.20 14.23
C GLY A 95 -5.34 -9.50 13.73
N LEU A 96 -4.52 -10.53 13.49
CA LEU A 96 -4.97 -11.80 12.92
C LEU A 96 -5.96 -12.54 13.84
N VAL A 97 -5.73 -12.55 15.15
CA VAL A 97 -6.65 -13.17 16.12
C VAL A 97 -7.99 -12.42 16.17
N THR A 98 -7.99 -11.11 16.38
CA THR A 98 -9.21 -10.29 16.42
C THR A 98 -9.97 -10.32 15.09
N GLY A 99 -9.26 -10.37 13.96
CA GLY A 99 -9.86 -10.52 12.63
C GLY A 99 -10.50 -11.90 12.42
N GLY A 100 -9.90 -12.96 12.95
CA GLY A 100 -10.50 -14.30 12.95
C GLY A 100 -11.76 -14.37 13.82
N GLU A 101 -11.69 -13.84 15.05
CA GLU A 101 -12.80 -13.80 15.99
C GLU A 101 -14.02 -13.04 15.43
N ARG A 102 -13.81 -11.87 14.80
CA ARG A 102 -14.88 -11.12 14.11
C ARG A 102 -15.54 -11.90 12.96
N ARG A 103 -14.84 -12.88 12.36
CA ARG A 103 -15.33 -13.76 11.29
C ARG A 103 -15.81 -15.12 11.83
N GLY A 104 -15.97 -15.27 13.15
CA GLY A 104 -16.44 -16.50 13.79
C GLY A 104 -15.42 -17.65 13.84
N ALA A 105 -14.18 -17.42 13.41
CA ALA A 105 -13.12 -18.43 13.31
C ALA A 105 -11.84 -17.94 14.01
N ARG A 106 -11.75 -18.14 15.32
CA ARG A 106 -10.53 -17.89 16.10
C ARG A 106 -9.41 -18.84 15.62
N PRO A 107 -8.18 -18.36 15.36
CA PRO A 107 -7.03 -19.23 15.10
C PRO A 107 -6.75 -20.15 16.29
N GLU A 108 -6.45 -21.43 16.04
CA GLU A 108 -6.08 -22.40 17.07
C GLU A 108 -4.58 -22.63 17.14
N GLN A 109 -3.89 -22.40 16.02
CA GLN A 109 -2.44 -22.47 15.82
C GLN A 109 -2.04 -21.44 14.74
N MET A 110 -0.73 -21.18 14.60
CA MET A 110 -0.19 -20.34 13.52
C MET A 110 1.09 -20.92 12.89
N VAL A 111 1.34 -20.55 11.64
CA VAL A 111 2.67 -20.62 11.02
C VAL A 111 3.18 -19.19 10.86
N ALA A 112 4.43 -18.94 11.25
CA ALA A 112 5.10 -17.66 11.10
C ALA A 112 6.15 -17.72 9.99
N TYR A 113 6.30 -16.62 9.25
CA TYR A 113 7.33 -16.46 8.23
C TYR A 113 8.00 -15.09 8.38
N VAL A 114 9.31 -15.05 8.16
CA VAL A 114 10.06 -13.81 7.94
C VAL A 114 10.81 -13.94 6.62
N CYS A 115 10.55 -13.03 5.69
CA CYS A 115 10.99 -13.08 4.30
C CYS A 115 11.78 -11.82 4.00
N GLN A 116 13.07 -11.92 3.71
CA GLN A 116 13.91 -10.78 3.39
C GLN A 116 15.12 -11.25 2.57
N GLU A 117 15.42 -10.58 1.46
CA GLU A 117 16.61 -10.88 0.68
C GLU A 117 17.86 -10.23 1.31
N PRO A 118 19.06 -10.83 1.15
CA PRO A 118 20.27 -10.30 1.76
C PRO A 118 20.68 -8.94 1.18
N ALA A 119 21.21 -8.07 2.03
CA ALA A 119 21.91 -6.87 1.57
C ALA A 119 23.18 -7.23 0.76
N PRO A 120 23.73 -6.32 -0.08
CA PRO A 120 24.97 -6.58 -0.81
C PRO A 120 26.14 -6.96 0.11
N GLY A 121 26.59 -8.22 0.03
CA GLY A 121 27.65 -8.78 0.89
C GLY A 121 27.17 -9.50 2.16
N GLU A 122 25.86 -9.50 2.43
CA GLU A 122 25.21 -10.37 3.42
C GLU A 122 24.89 -11.74 2.77
N SER A 123 24.73 -12.80 3.58
CA SER A 123 24.19 -14.09 3.12
C SER A 123 22.81 -14.35 3.72
N GLY A 124 21.97 -15.17 3.09
CA GLY A 124 20.66 -15.52 3.66
C GLY A 124 20.73 -16.18 5.06
N ARG A 125 21.86 -16.80 5.40
CA ARG A 125 22.16 -17.32 6.74
C ARG A 125 22.35 -16.20 7.78
N ASP A 126 22.88 -15.06 7.36
CA ASP A 126 23.12 -13.91 8.22
C ASP A 126 21.84 -13.07 8.37
N VAL A 127 21.02 -12.97 7.31
CA VAL A 127 19.62 -12.52 7.40
C VAL A 127 18.85 -13.35 8.43
N MET A 128 18.90 -14.69 8.32
CA MET A 128 18.25 -15.59 9.28
C MET A 128 18.73 -15.32 10.72
N ARG A 129 20.05 -15.22 10.96
CA ARG A 129 20.59 -14.89 12.29
C ARG A 129 20.16 -13.51 12.79
N ARG A 130 20.04 -12.53 11.90
CA ARG A 130 19.63 -11.15 12.20
C ARG A 130 18.13 -11.08 12.54
N LEU A 131 17.30 -11.92 11.93
CA LEU A 131 15.84 -12.00 12.13
C LEU A 131 15.40 -12.99 13.22
N THR A 132 16.28 -13.83 13.78
CA THR A 132 15.98 -14.72 14.92
C THR A 132 15.21 -14.03 16.07
N PRO A 133 15.54 -12.79 16.50
CA PRO A 133 14.77 -12.12 17.56
C PRO A 133 13.33 -11.80 17.13
N LEU A 134 13.12 -11.38 15.88
CA LEU A 134 11.78 -11.10 15.34
C LEU A 134 10.93 -12.38 15.26
N ALA A 135 11.52 -13.49 14.80
CA ALA A 135 10.84 -14.78 14.78
C ALA A 135 10.43 -15.24 16.19
N GLN A 136 11.29 -15.03 17.19
CA GLN A 136 10.96 -15.35 18.59
C GLN A 136 9.93 -14.37 19.20
N LEU A 137 9.94 -13.09 18.81
CA LEU A 137 8.89 -12.13 19.19
C LEU A 137 7.52 -12.54 18.64
N LEU A 138 7.42 -12.89 17.35
CA LEU A 138 6.20 -13.42 16.74
C LEU A 138 5.67 -14.65 17.49
N ARG A 139 6.54 -15.63 17.78
CA ARG A 139 6.20 -16.82 18.58
C ARG A 139 5.69 -16.47 19.98
N THR A 140 6.28 -15.46 20.62
CA THR A 140 5.93 -15.03 21.98
C THR A 140 4.62 -14.25 22.03
N GLU A 141 4.38 -13.32 21.11
CA GLU A 141 3.15 -12.52 21.05
C GLU A 141 1.92 -13.35 20.65
N CYS A 142 2.07 -14.31 19.74
CA CYS A 142 0.99 -15.26 19.44
C CYS A 142 0.71 -16.19 20.64
N GLY A 143 1.76 -16.62 21.34
CA GLY A 143 1.65 -17.41 22.58
C GLY A 143 0.93 -16.66 23.71
N ARG A 144 1.11 -15.33 23.82
CA ARG A 144 0.36 -14.45 24.76
C ARG A 144 -1.14 -14.35 24.43
N LEU A 145 -1.58 -14.82 23.26
CA LEU A 145 -2.99 -14.87 22.83
C LEU A 145 -3.55 -16.30 22.86
N ASP A 146 -2.84 -17.26 23.46
CA ASP A 146 -3.13 -18.71 23.46
C ASP A 146 -3.14 -19.37 22.06
N VAL A 147 -2.52 -18.74 21.06
CA VAL A 147 -2.38 -19.28 19.70
C VAL A 147 -0.91 -19.63 19.42
N PRO A 148 -0.47 -20.87 19.69
CA PRO A 148 0.93 -21.25 19.53
C PRO A 148 1.34 -21.29 18.05
N VAL A 149 2.50 -20.70 17.76
CA VAL A 149 3.19 -20.83 16.46
C VAL A 149 3.87 -22.20 16.40
N ILE A 150 3.33 -23.10 15.57
CA ILE A 150 3.83 -24.48 15.44
C ILE A 150 5.12 -24.57 14.61
N GLU A 151 5.28 -23.65 13.65
CA GLU A 151 6.45 -23.55 12.78
C GLU A 151 6.72 -22.07 12.48
N ALA A 152 7.99 -21.69 12.41
CA ALA A 152 8.47 -20.34 12.17
C ALA A 152 9.65 -20.41 11.19
N LEU A 153 9.47 -19.87 9.99
CA LEU A 153 10.42 -20.01 8.88
C LEU A 153 11.11 -18.69 8.54
N CYS A 154 12.39 -18.74 8.19
CA CYS A 154 13.08 -17.69 7.45
C CYS A 154 13.10 -18.07 5.96
N VAL A 155 12.85 -17.12 5.07
CA VAL A 155 13.02 -17.26 3.61
C VAL A 155 13.92 -16.14 3.10
N SER A 156 15.01 -16.50 2.42
CA SER A 156 16.06 -15.58 1.97
C SER A 156 16.99 -16.29 0.97
N ASP A 157 17.52 -15.61 -0.05
CA ASP A 157 18.55 -16.15 -0.97
C ASP A 157 18.11 -17.47 -1.65
N GLY A 158 16.84 -17.56 -2.05
CA GLY A 158 16.26 -18.78 -2.63
C GLY A 158 16.19 -19.99 -1.69
N ARG A 159 16.41 -19.80 -0.38
CA ARG A 159 16.51 -20.84 0.65
C ARG A 159 15.52 -20.60 1.78
N PHE A 160 15.33 -21.65 2.59
CA PHE A 160 14.58 -21.57 3.84
C PHE A 160 15.34 -22.20 5.02
N TRP A 161 14.98 -21.73 6.22
CA TRP A 161 15.40 -22.26 7.52
C TRP A 161 14.18 -22.33 8.43
N SER A 162 14.08 -23.34 9.29
CA SER A 162 13.13 -23.35 10.42
C SER A 162 13.84 -22.89 11.70
N TYR A 163 13.20 -22.01 12.46
CA TYR A 163 13.60 -21.66 13.83
C TYR A 163 13.08 -22.68 14.88
N CYS A 164 12.28 -23.66 14.46
CA CYS A 164 11.67 -24.67 15.32
C CYS A 164 12.30 -26.06 15.18
N CYS A 165 12.92 -26.37 14.04
CA CYS A 165 13.51 -27.66 13.73
C CYS A 165 14.99 -27.75 14.16
N PRO A 166 15.37 -28.53 15.18
CA PRO A 166 16.76 -28.70 15.59
C PRO A 166 17.52 -29.73 14.72
N THR A 167 16.92 -30.23 13.64
CA THR A 167 17.47 -31.36 12.87
C THR A 167 18.29 -30.86 11.69
N GLU A 168 19.62 -30.90 11.78
CA GLU A 168 20.56 -30.44 10.73
C GLU A 168 20.28 -31.07 9.34
N LYS A 169 19.80 -32.33 9.30
CA LYS A 169 19.42 -33.00 8.03
C LYS A 169 18.17 -32.43 7.35
N CYS A 170 17.34 -31.69 8.09
CA CYS A 170 16.12 -31.05 7.60
C CYS A 170 16.31 -29.53 7.44
N CYS A 171 17.10 -28.91 8.33
CA CYS A 171 17.47 -27.51 8.31
C CYS A 171 18.99 -27.37 8.48
N PRO A 172 19.77 -27.51 7.40
CA PRO A 172 21.21 -27.32 7.46
C PRO A 172 21.56 -25.86 7.76
N PRO A 173 22.73 -25.57 8.37
CA PRO A 173 23.11 -24.21 8.72
C PRO A 173 23.14 -23.24 7.53
N GLU A 174 23.47 -23.75 6.34
CA GLU A 174 23.54 -23.04 5.06
C GLU A 174 22.16 -22.79 4.42
N GLY A 175 21.07 -23.30 5.02
CA GLY A 175 19.70 -23.20 4.51
C GLY A 175 19.39 -24.26 3.46
N ALA A 176 18.20 -24.85 3.57
CA ALA A 176 17.72 -25.78 2.55
C ALA A 176 17.27 -24.98 1.31
N PRO A 177 17.63 -25.39 0.08
CA PRO A 177 17.15 -24.73 -1.13
C PRO A 177 15.63 -24.90 -1.27
N MET A 178 14.94 -23.86 -1.73
CA MET A 178 13.55 -24.00 -2.18
C MET A 178 13.49 -24.78 -3.50
N GLY A 179 12.29 -25.26 -3.85
CA GLY A 179 12.04 -25.86 -5.17
C GLY A 179 12.19 -24.84 -6.30
N LEU A 180 12.27 -25.31 -7.54
CA LEU A 180 12.13 -24.43 -8.69
C LEU A 180 10.71 -23.82 -8.68
N PRO A 181 10.56 -22.50 -8.79
CA PRO A 181 9.24 -21.86 -8.80
C PRO A 181 8.33 -22.49 -9.86
N GLY A 182 7.11 -22.85 -9.47
CA GLY A 182 6.14 -23.49 -10.35
C GLY A 182 6.16 -25.03 -10.39
N THR A 183 7.16 -25.72 -9.81
CA THR A 183 7.29 -27.19 -9.95
C THR A 183 6.65 -28.04 -8.85
N SER A 184 5.99 -27.44 -7.85
CA SER A 184 5.40 -28.17 -6.74
C SER A 184 3.95 -28.60 -6.97
N VAL A 185 3.47 -29.56 -6.18
CA VAL A 185 2.05 -30.00 -6.21
C VAL A 185 1.11 -28.84 -5.89
N LEU A 186 1.50 -27.94 -4.99
CA LEU A 186 0.72 -26.75 -4.67
C LEU A 186 0.77 -25.72 -5.81
N ALA A 187 1.91 -25.53 -6.48
CA ALA A 187 1.98 -24.68 -7.66
C ALA A 187 1.04 -25.16 -8.78
N ALA A 188 0.99 -26.47 -9.03
CA ALA A 188 0.07 -27.07 -9.99
C ALA A 188 -1.40 -26.89 -9.57
N ALA A 189 -1.73 -27.13 -8.30
CA ALA A 189 -3.10 -26.95 -7.78
C ALA A 189 -3.55 -25.47 -7.79
N ALA A 190 -2.65 -24.54 -7.43
CA ALA A 190 -2.88 -23.11 -7.49
C ALA A 190 -3.13 -22.64 -8.93
N THR A 191 -2.30 -23.10 -9.89
CA THR A 191 -2.49 -22.83 -11.32
C THR A 191 -3.83 -23.37 -11.83
N TYR A 192 -4.22 -24.58 -11.41
CA TYR A 192 -5.52 -25.18 -11.74
C TYR A 192 -6.70 -24.39 -11.13
N ALA A 193 -6.51 -23.82 -9.94
CA ALA A 193 -7.47 -22.92 -9.28
C ALA A 193 -7.44 -21.47 -9.81
N GLY A 194 -6.64 -21.17 -10.83
CA GLY A 194 -6.51 -19.82 -11.41
C GLY A 194 -5.67 -18.83 -10.60
N ILE A 195 -5.02 -19.27 -9.51
CA ILE A 195 -4.17 -18.43 -8.66
C ILE A 195 -2.84 -18.16 -9.39
N GLN A 196 -2.76 -17.00 -10.04
CA GLN A 196 -1.52 -16.52 -10.65
C GLN A 196 -0.64 -15.83 -9.59
N VAL A 197 0.41 -16.51 -9.12
CA VAL A 197 1.44 -15.86 -8.30
C VAL A 197 2.15 -14.80 -9.14
N ARG A 198 1.99 -13.54 -8.75
CA ARG A 198 2.66 -12.39 -9.40
C ARG A 198 4.14 -12.35 -9.06
N GLY A 199 4.85 -11.42 -9.70
CA GLY A 199 6.23 -11.05 -9.37
C GLY A 199 6.40 -10.57 -7.92
N SER A 200 7.59 -10.11 -7.58
CA SER A 200 7.86 -9.65 -6.23
C SER A 200 7.19 -8.29 -5.93
N LEU A 201 6.91 -8.03 -4.65
CA LEU A 201 6.35 -6.73 -4.25
C LEU A 201 7.28 -5.55 -4.56
N ARG A 202 8.59 -5.77 -4.63
CA ARG A 202 9.55 -4.75 -5.04
C ARG A 202 9.45 -4.47 -6.54
N GLU A 203 9.26 -5.50 -7.36
CA GLU A 203 8.97 -5.34 -8.80
C GLU A 203 7.66 -4.57 -9.03
N LEU A 204 6.63 -4.81 -8.19
CA LEU A 204 5.37 -4.08 -8.24
C LEU A 204 5.51 -2.61 -7.82
N ARG A 205 6.16 -2.35 -6.68
CA ARG A 205 6.42 -0.99 -6.17
C ARG A 205 7.31 -0.17 -7.10
N ALA A 206 8.28 -0.79 -7.77
CA ALA A 206 9.15 -0.13 -8.76
C ALA A 206 8.38 0.49 -9.95
N ARG A 207 7.12 0.08 -10.18
CA ARG A 207 6.23 0.67 -11.20
C ARG A 207 5.57 1.98 -10.75
N LEU A 208 5.64 2.28 -9.46
CA LEU A 208 4.94 3.36 -8.75
C LEU A 208 5.90 4.36 -8.07
N LEU A 209 7.16 3.97 -7.85
CA LEU A 209 8.18 4.83 -7.24
C LEU A 209 8.61 5.96 -8.20
N PRO A 210 8.93 7.17 -7.68
CA PRO A 210 9.49 8.26 -8.48
C PRO A 210 10.76 7.85 -9.25
N TRP A 211 10.99 8.49 -10.40
CA TRP A 211 12.22 8.29 -11.18
C TRP A 211 13.47 8.68 -10.38
N GLU A 212 14.52 7.87 -10.48
CA GLU A 212 15.89 8.18 -10.04
C GLU A 212 16.81 8.47 -11.25
N THR A 213 16.23 8.88 -12.38
CA THR A 213 16.92 9.01 -13.67
C THR A 213 17.37 10.44 -13.96
N GLY A 214 18.19 10.64 -15.01
CA GLY A 214 18.58 11.98 -15.45
C GLY A 214 17.42 12.89 -15.90
N ALA A 215 16.23 12.33 -16.18
CA ALA A 215 15.04 13.09 -16.56
C ALA A 215 14.36 13.82 -15.38
N VAL A 216 14.74 13.51 -14.13
CA VAL A 216 14.21 14.15 -12.91
C VAL A 216 14.26 15.67 -13.00
N LEU A 217 15.41 16.25 -13.41
CA LEU A 217 15.59 17.70 -13.48
C LEU A 217 14.67 18.37 -14.52
N GLU A 218 14.38 17.70 -15.64
CA GLU A 218 13.45 18.21 -16.65
C GLU A 218 11.99 18.15 -16.15
N GLN A 219 11.64 17.10 -15.41
CA GLN A 219 10.33 16.96 -14.79
C GLN A 219 10.12 17.94 -13.62
N GLU A 220 11.15 18.24 -12.84
CA GLU A 220 11.15 19.28 -11.79
C GLU A 220 10.92 20.67 -12.39
N VAL A 221 11.64 21.03 -13.46
CA VAL A 221 11.45 22.32 -14.16
C VAL A 221 10.04 22.46 -14.76
N ALA A 222 9.46 21.36 -15.27
CA ALA A 222 8.08 21.36 -15.75
C ALA A 222 7.06 21.51 -14.59
N LEU A 223 7.30 20.86 -13.45
CA LEU A 223 6.47 20.98 -12.24
C LEU A 223 6.50 22.40 -11.65
N ASP A 224 7.68 23.02 -11.55
CA ASP A 224 7.82 24.41 -11.12
C ASP A 224 7.09 25.37 -12.08
N SER A 225 7.26 25.18 -13.38
CA SER A 225 6.66 26.03 -14.42
C SER A 225 5.12 25.92 -14.44
N ALA A 226 4.59 24.71 -14.38
CA ALA A 226 3.16 24.45 -14.27
C ALA A 226 2.61 24.92 -12.90
N GLY A 227 3.39 24.80 -11.82
CA GLY A 227 3.05 25.28 -10.49
C GLY A 227 2.78 26.79 -10.47
N MET A 228 3.68 27.58 -11.06
CA MET A 228 3.52 29.03 -11.19
C MET A 228 2.29 29.43 -12.03
N ALA A 229 1.90 28.60 -13.02
CA ALA A 229 0.76 28.88 -13.90
C ALA A 229 -0.60 28.43 -13.33
N LEU A 230 -0.64 27.28 -12.65
CA LEU A 230 -1.88 26.59 -12.26
C LEU A 230 -2.29 26.85 -10.81
N VAL A 231 -1.35 26.90 -9.86
CA VAL A 231 -1.68 27.07 -8.43
C VAL A 231 -2.49 28.37 -8.17
N PRO A 232 -2.15 29.53 -8.77
CA PRO A 232 -2.99 30.72 -8.64
C PRO A 232 -4.41 30.54 -9.17
N ARG A 233 -4.59 29.83 -10.30
CA ARG A 233 -5.89 29.56 -10.93
C ARG A 233 -6.74 28.55 -10.15
N ILE A 234 -6.09 27.59 -9.46
CA ILE A 234 -6.77 26.61 -8.60
C ILE A 234 -7.24 27.27 -7.28
N LEU A 235 -6.47 28.21 -6.75
CA LEU A 235 -6.84 28.98 -5.56
C LEU A 235 -7.96 30.00 -5.85
N ASP A 236 -7.98 30.59 -7.04
CA ASP A 236 -9.10 31.41 -7.53
C ASP A 236 -10.39 30.57 -7.67
N GLY A 237 -11.46 31.01 -7.00
CA GLY A 237 -12.75 30.31 -7.02
C GLY A 237 -13.48 30.34 -8.37
N ALA A 238 -13.20 31.31 -9.23
CA ALA A 238 -13.79 31.40 -10.57
C ALA A 238 -13.03 30.50 -11.57
N LEU A 239 -11.70 30.55 -11.56
CA LEU A 239 -10.86 29.83 -12.54
C LEU A 239 -10.66 28.34 -12.21
N ARG A 240 -10.95 27.90 -10.97
CA ARG A 240 -10.85 26.49 -10.56
C ARG A 240 -11.68 25.55 -11.44
N ALA A 241 -12.87 25.98 -11.87
CA ALA A 241 -13.71 25.18 -12.75
C ALA A 241 -13.05 24.96 -14.12
N ASP A 242 -12.51 26.01 -14.72
CA ASP A 242 -11.79 25.95 -16.01
C ASP A 242 -10.56 25.03 -15.92
N VAL A 243 -9.78 25.14 -14.83
CA VAL A 243 -8.61 24.26 -14.62
C VAL A 243 -9.03 22.80 -14.45
N ALA A 244 -10.17 22.52 -13.82
CA ALA A 244 -10.70 21.17 -13.69
C ALA A 244 -11.06 20.57 -15.06
N GLU A 245 -11.75 21.31 -15.92
CA GLU A 245 -12.07 20.86 -17.28
C GLU A 245 -10.81 20.74 -18.16
N GLU A 246 -9.88 21.69 -18.11
CA GLU A 246 -8.59 21.63 -18.82
C GLU A 246 -7.79 20.37 -18.43
N THR A 247 -7.74 20.07 -17.14
CA THR A 247 -7.03 18.90 -16.58
C THR A 247 -7.70 17.59 -17.01
N LEU A 248 -9.03 17.50 -16.91
CA LEU A 248 -9.76 16.27 -17.26
C LEU A 248 -9.75 16.02 -18.77
N ALA A 249 -9.91 17.05 -19.60
CA ALA A 249 -9.78 16.93 -21.04
C ALA A 249 -8.34 16.54 -21.45
N LEU A 250 -7.31 16.97 -20.71
CA LEU A 250 -5.94 16.48 -20.91
C LEU A 250 -5.79 15.01 -20.52
N ALA A 251 -6.34 14.59 -19.38
CA ALA A 251 -6.30 13.20 -18.93
C ALA A 251 -7.00 12.28 -19.95
N GLU A 252 -8.19 12.65 -20.43
CA GLU A 252 -8.94 11.92 -21.47
C GLU A 252 -8.13 11.75 -22.77
N ARG A 253 -7.50 12.82 -23.28
CA ARG A 253 -6.62 12.74 -24.46
C ARG A 253 -5.44 11.79 -24.25
N VAL A 254 -4.87 11.74 -23.05
CA VAL A 254 -3.76 10.85 -22.72
C VAL A 254 -4.23 9.40 -22.48
N ILE A 255 -5.40 9.19 -21.88
CA ILE A 255 -6.07 7.89 -21.75
C ILE A 255 -6.34 7.29 -23.15
N HIS A 256 -6.85 8.07 -24.09
CA HIS A 256 -7.01 7.63 -25.48
C HIS A 256 -5.66 7.35 -26.17
N ARG A 257 -4.61 8.14 -25.90
CA ARG A 257 -3.25 7.89 -26.40
C ARG A 257 -2.70 6.55 -25.90
N TYR A 258 -2.93 6.20 -24.64
CA TYR A 258 -2.59 4.88 -24.09
C TYR A 258 -3.45 3.75 -24.67
N ALA A 259 -4.75 3.97 -24.87
CA ALA A 259 -5.65 2.98 -25.48
C ALA A 259 -5.26 2.63 -26.93
N ALA A 260 -4.76 3.61 -27.69
CA ALA A 260 -4.28 3.42 -29.06
C ALA A 260 -2.85 2.86 -29.15
N ALA A 261 -2.08 2.84 -28.06
CA ALA A 261 -0.70 2.36 -28.05
C ALA A 261 -0.64 0.83 -28.03
N ALA A 262 0.24 0.24 -28.85
CA ALA A 262 0.41 -1.21 -28.93
C ALA A 262 0.91 -1.81 -27.59
N PRO A 263 0.41 -2.98 -27.17
CA PRO A 263 0.84 -3.61 -25.92
C PRO A 263 2.29 -4.09 -26.00
N VAL A 264 3.11 -3.67 -25.03
CA VAL A 264 4.52 -4.06 -24.90
C VAL A 264 4.67 -5.20 -23.90
N SER A 265 5.44 -6.23 -24.27
CA SER A 265 5.68 -7.40 -23.42
C SER A 265 6.66 -7.10 -22.29
N GLY A 266 6.24 -7.35 -21.04
CA GLY A 266 7.06 -7.24 -19.83
C GLY A 266 6.93 -5.89 -19.14
N SER A 267 6.62 -5.91 -17.84
CA SER A 267 6.17 -4.73 -17.07
C SER A 267 7.07 -3.51 -17.22
N HIS A 268 8.39 -3.67 -17.04
CA HIS A 268 9.34 -2.57 -17.12
C HIS A 268 9.41 -1.92 -18.51
N GLN A 269 9.29 -2.70 -19.59
CA GLN A 269 9.29 -2.16 -20.95
C GLN A 269 7.95 -1.50 -21.28
N ALA A 270 6.83 -2.01 -20.75
CA ALA A 270 5.54 -1.34 -20.81
C ALA A 270 5.55 0.00 -20.04
N ASP A 271 6.10 0.02 -18.82
CA ASP A 271 6.23 1.24 -18.02
C ASP A 271 7.13 2.29 -18.68
N LEU A 272 8.26 1.90 -19.27
CA LEU A 272 9.12 2.81 -20.06
C LEU A 272 8.43 3.31 -21.33
N SER A 273 7.68 2.45 -22.04
CA SER A 273 6.89 2.88 -23.20
C SER A 273 5.74 3.80 -22.79
N ASP A 274 5.15 3.59 -21.61
CA ASP A 274 4.08 4.43 -21.09
C ASP A 274 4.63 5.79 -20.61
N ASP A 275 5.85 5.80 -20.09
CA ASP A 275 6.57 7.03 -19.78
C ASP A 275 6.97 7.80 -21.04
N ALA A 276 7.34 7.14 -22.15
CA ALA A 276 7.61 7.81 -23.42
C ALA A 276 6.37 8.46 -24.08
N LEU A 277 5.14 8.15 -23.62
CA LEU A 277 3.89 8.63 -24.21
C LEU A 277 3.33 9.92 -23.57
N VAL A 278 3.94 10.49 -22.53
CA VAL A 278 3.45 11.71 -21.84
C VAL A 278 4.59 12.69 -21.60
N SER A 279 4.45 13.94 -22.05
CA SER A 279 5.49 14.96 -21.86
C SER A 279 5.61 15.40 -20.39
N HIS A 280 6.75 16.01 -20.04
CA HIS A 280 6.95 16.54 -18.69
C HIS A 280 5.92 17.63 -18.35
N ASP A 281 5.54 18.49 -19.31
CA ASP A 281 4.51 19.53 -19.15
C ASP A 281 3.10 18.97 -19.00
N GLU A 282 2.75 17.95 -19.80
CA GLU A 282 1.45 17.27 -19.69
C GLU A 282 1.31 16.61 -18.32
N ALA A 283 2.36 15.90 -17.88
CA ALA A 283 2.35 15.26 -16.57
C ALA A 283 2.35 16.27 -15.41
N ALA A 284 3.13 17.34 -15.50
CA ALA A 284 3.14 18.41 -14.49
C ALA A 284 1.75 19.05 -14.34
N THR A 285 1.09 19.35 -15.47
CA THR A 285 -0.29 19.86 -15.51
C THR A 285 -1.26 18.91 -14.82
N LEU A 286 -1.18 17.60 -15.11
CA LEU A 286 -2.05 16.59 -14.51
C LEU A 286 -1.77 16.38 -13.01
N ILE A 287 -0.50 16.31 -12.59
CA ILE A 287 -0.10 16.12 -11.19
C ILE A 287 -0.62 17.27 -10.31
N LEU A 288 -0.56 18.51 -10.81
CA LEU A 288 -1.04 19.69 -10.09
C LEU A 288 -2.57 19.84 -10.13
N GLY A 289 -3.20 19.60 -11.28
CA GLY A 289 -4.66 19.63 -11.40
C GLY A 289 -5.37 18.58 -10.54
N LEU A 290 -4.77 17.40 -10.38
CA LEU A 290 -5.27 16.32 -9.50
C LEU A 290 -5.17 16.63 -7.99
N GLN A 291 -4.57 17.76 -7.59
CA GLN A 291 -4.61 18.20 -6.19
C GLN A 291 -5.95 18.87 -5.83
N ASP A 292 -6.73 19.36 -6.81
CA ASP A 292 -8.14 19.67 -6.57
C ASP A 292 -8.94 18.38 -6.39
N ARG A 293 -9.66 18.31 -5.26
CA ARG A 293 -10.48 17.17 -4.88
C ARG A 293 -11.59 16.92 -5.90
N THR A 294 -12.22 17.96 -6.42
CA THR A 294 -13.32 17.85 -7.40
C THR A 294 -12.85 17.23 -8.72
N THR A 295 -11.66 17.64 -9.16
CA THR A 295 -10.98 17.16 -10.37
C THR A 295 -10.55 15.71 -10.19
N ARG A 296 -9.93 15.36 -9.06
CA ARG A 296 -9.58 13.98 -8.70
C ARG A 296 -10.80 13.06 -8.63
N ASP A 297 -11.87 13.48 -7.96
CA ASP A 297 -13.04 12.64 -7.74
C ASP A 297 -13.85 12.43 -9.05
N ARG A 298 -13.73 13.35 -10.01
CA ARG A 298 -14.13 13.12 -11.42
C ARG A 298 -13.19 12.14 -12.14
N ALA A 299 -11.87 12.26 -11.95
CA ALA A 299 -10.91 11.32 -12.54
C ALA A 299 -11.02 9.89 -11.99
N ALA A 300 -11.53 9.72 -10.76
CA ALA A 300 -11.84 8.42 -10.17
C ALA A 300 -12.99 7.66 -10.89
N ALA A 301 -13.72 8.32 -11.80
CA ALA A 301 -14.77 7.69 -12.60
C ALA A 301 -14.26 6.88 -13.81
N TRP A 302 -12.95 6.88 -14.08
CA TRP A 302 -12.28 6.04 -15.09
C TRP A 302 -11.79 4.70 -14.51
N MET A 303 -12.65 4.02 -13.75
CA MET A 303 -12.33 2.78 -13.02
C MET A 303 -12.92 1.48 -13.63
N GLU A 304 -13.69 1.60 -14.70
CA GLU A 304 -14.45 0.51 -15.33
C GLU A 304 -14.35 0.55 -16.87
N GLY A 305 -14.70 -0.57 -17.50
CA GLY A 305 -14.73 -0.71 -18.96
C GLY A 305 -13.35 -0.56 -19.63
N ASP A 306 -13.38 -0.24 -20.92
CA ASP A 306 -12.17 -0.10 -21.74
C ASP A 306 -11.26 1.07 -21.31
N GLU A 307 -11.80 2.02 -20.54
CA GLU A 307 -11.08 3.18 -20.00
C GLU A 307 -10.11 2.79 -18.86
N ALA A 308 -10.44 1.75 -18.07
CA ALA A 308 -9.75 1.42 -16.82
C ALA A 308 -8.28 1.03 -16.98
N GLY A 309 -7.96 0.18 -17.97
CA GLY A 309 -6.59 -0.26 -18.24
C GLY A 309 -5.66 0.90 -18.65
N PRO A 310 -6.05 1.72 -19.65
CA PRO A 310 -5.35 2.96 -20.01
C PRO A 310 -5.27 4.00 -18.88
N ALA A 311 -6.33 4.18 -18.08
CA ALA A 311 -6.30 5.09 -16.92
C ALA A 311 -5.29 4.63 -15.84
N LEU A 312 -5.25 3.33 -15.53
CA LEU A 312 -4.27 2.77 -14.60
C LEU A 312 -2.81 2.92 -15.10
N ARG A 313 -2.58 2.92 -16.42
CA ARG A 313 -1.27 3.22 -17.02
C ARG A 313 -0.89 4.70 -16.79
N LEU A 314 -1.82 5.63 -17.00
CA LEU A 314 -1.63 7.04 -16.69
C LEU A 314 -1.31 7.27 -15.21
N TRP A 315 -2.08 6.70 -14.28
CA TRP A 315 -1.88 6.94 -12.84
C TRP A 315 -0.51 6.43 -12.35
N ARG A 316 -0.02 5.29 -12.87
CA ARG A 316 1.36 4.84 -12.65
C ARG A 316 2.39 5.83 -13.20
N ALA A 317 2.23 6.26 -14.46
CA ALA A 317 3.15 7.17 -15.14
C ALA A 317 3.24 8.56 -14.47
N LEU A 318 2.14 9.06 -13.87
CA LEU A 318 2.15 10.28 -13.07
C LEU A 318 2.79 10.07 -11.68
N ALA A 319 2.52 8.94 -11.01
CA ALA A 319 3.17 8.62 -9.74
C ALA A 319 4.71 8.57 -9.87
N ARG A 320 5.23 7.94 -10.92
CA ARG A 320 6.67 7.91 -11.24
C ARG A 320 7.29 9.29 -11.52
N ARG A 321 6.48 10.31 -11.84
CA ARG A 321 6.91 11.68 -12.13
C ARG A 321 6.76 12.65 -10.96
N CYS A 322 6.24 12.21 -9.82
CA CYS A 322 6.18 13.02 -8.60
C CYS A 322 7.56 13.02 -7.91
N VAL A 323 8.51 13.73 -8.53
CA VAL A 323 9.94 13.73 -8.20
C VAL A 323 10.34 14.87 -7.26
N GLY A 324 11.48 14.69 -6.57
CA GLY A 324 12.10 15.73 -5.75
C GLY A 324 11.15 16.30 -4.68
N PRO A 325 10.95 17.63 -4.62
CA PRO A 325 10.06 18.26 -3.63
C PRO A 325 8.57 17.94 -3.87
N TYR A 326 8.19 17.41 -5.03
CA TYR A 326 6.81 17.08 -5.38
C TYR A 326 6.39 15.67 -4.94
N GLY A 327 7.20 14.96 -4.13
CA GLY A 327 6.90 13.60 -3.66
C GLY A 327 5.55 13.46 -2.94
N GLU A 328 5.12 14.45 -2.14
CA GLU A 328 3.82 14.47 -1.48
C GLU A 328 2.64 14.47 -2.48
N HIS A 329 2.83 15.10 -3.66
CA HIS A 329 1.80 15.19 -4.70
C HIS A 329 1.47 13.81 -5.32
N ALA A 330 2.34 12.81 -5.13
CA ALA A 330 2.12 11.43 -5.54
C ALA A 330 0.89 10.80 -4.88
N ALA A 331 0.44 11.30 -3.72
CA ALA A 331 -0.71 10.76 -3.01
C ALA A 331 -1.98 10.71 -3.90
N ALA A 332 -2.22 11.71 -4.75
CA ALA A 332 -3.38 11.71 -5.64
C ALA A 332 -3.28 10.67 -6.79
N PRO A 333 -2.21 10.63 -7.63
CA PRO A 333 -2.02 9.56 -8.61
C PRO A 333 -1.95 8.15 -8.01
N LEU A 334 -1.28 7.95 -6.88
CA LEU A 334 -1.19 6.64 -6.21
C LEU A 334 -2.55 6.16 -5.69
N THR A 335 -3.39 7.08 -5.18
CA THR A 335 -4.76 6.74 -4.77
C THR A 335 -5.63 6.35 -5.97
N LEU A 336 -5.52 7.07 -7.09
CA LEU A 336 -6.24 6.72 -8.32
C LEU A 336 -5.76 5.40 -8.92
N ALA A 337 -4.45 5.14 -8.94
CA ALA A 337 -3.89 3.85 -9.34
C ALA A 337 -4.44 2.71 -8.48
N GLY A 338 -4.46 2.89 -7.15
CA GLY A 338 -5.00 1.90 -6.22
C GLY A 338 -6.51 1.67 -6.37
N TRP A 339 -7.29 2.73 -6.60
CA TRP A 339 -8.74 2.65 -6.86
C TRP A 339 -9.07 1.88 -8.14
N VAL A 340 -8.36 2.17 -9.24
CA VAL A 340 -8.58 1.49 -10.52
C VAL A 340 -8.08 0.04 -10.46
N ALA A 341 -6.92 -0.22 -9.84
CA ALA A 341 -6.44 -1.58 -9.60
C ALA A 341 -7.48 -2.43 -8.86
N TRP A 342 -8.01 -1.92 -7.75
CA TRP A 342 -9.07 -2.60 -6.98
C TRP A 342 -10.35 -2.81 -7.80
N SER A 343 -10.76 -1.79 -8.55
CA SER A 343 -11.92 -1.86 -9.45
C SER A 343 -11.74 -2.83 -10.62
N THR A 344 -10.51 -3.17 -11.00
CA THR A 344 -10.19 -4.22 -11.99
C THR A 344 -9.89 -5.60 -11.37
N GLY A 345 -9.97 -5.74 -10.04
CA GLY A 345 -9.70 -6.99 -9.33
C GLY A 345 -8.23 -7.24 -8.97
N ASP A 346 -7.32 -6.28 -9.19
CA ASP A 346 -5.95 -6.36 -8.70
C ASP A 346 -5.85 -5.86 -7.25
N ASP A 347 -6.41 -6.68 -6.36
CA ASP A 347 -6.42 -6.53 -4.90
C ASP A 347 -5.02 -6.32 -4.27
N LEU A 348 -3.96 -6.70 -4.98
CA LEU A 348 -2.58 -6.57 -4.53
C LEU A 348 -2.02 -5.18 -4.87
N GLU A 349 -2.08 -4.79 -6.16
CA GLU A 349 -1.65 -3.47 -6.61
C GLU A 349 -2.50 -2.37 -5.97
N ALA A 350 -3.80 -2.63 -5.73
CA ALA A 350 -4.67 -1.77 -4.93
C ALA A 350 -4.07 -1.41 -3.56
N ARG A 351 -3.76 -2.42 -2.75
CA ARG A 351 -3.29 -2.23 -1.37
C ARG A 351 -1.91 -1.61 -1.32
N GLU A 352 -1.01 -2.00 -2.22
CA GLU A 352 0.35 -1.46 -2.27
C GLU A 352 0.38 -0.01 -2.78
N ALA A 353 -0.39 0.34 -3.81
CA ALA A 353 -0.50 1.73 -4.27
C ALA A 353 -1.14 2.64 -3.21
N LEU A 354 -2.18 2.17 -2.53
CA LEU A 354 -2.80 2.91 -1.42
C LEU A 354 -1.86 3.04 -0.20
N ALA A 355 -1.08 2.00 0.12
CA ALA A 355 -0.06 2.07 1.17
C ALA A 355 1.09 3.04 0.81
N MET A 356 1.47 3.12 -0.47
CA MET A 356 2.43 4.13 -0.96
C MET A 356 1.83 5.54 -0.93
N ALA A 357 0.55 5.72 -1.26
CA ALA A 357 -0.13 7.01 -1.14
C ALA A 357 -0.11 7.53 0.30
N LEU A 358 -0.36 6.65 1.28
CA LEU A 358 -0.25 6.95 2.72
C LEU A 358 1.18 7.12 3.23
N GLY A 359 2.19 6.72 2.43
CA GLY A 359 3.59 7.03 2.67
C GLY A 359 4.02 8.40 2.12
N ALA A 360 3.28 8.93 1.13
CA ALA A 360 3.48 10.27 0.57
C ALA A 360 2.71 11.35 1.37
N ASP A 361 1.45 11.08 1.71
CA ASP A 361 0.64 11.89 2.64
C ASP A 361 -0.15 10.96 3.60
N PRO A 362 0.26 10.85 4.88
CA PRO A 362 -0.43 10.04 5.89
C PRO A 362 -1.86 10.48 6.20
N ASP A 363 -2.22 11.73 5.95
CA ASP A 363 -3.56 12.28 6.22
C ASP A 363 -4.47 12.32 4.98
N TYR A 364 -4.00 11.80 3.83
CA TYR A 364 -4.76 11.75 2.58
C TYR A 364 -6.04 10.92 2.69
N LEU A 365 -7.15 11.58 3.05
CA LEU A 365 -8.39 10.94 3.48
C LEU A 365 -8.94 9.89 2.50
N PHE A 366 -8.81 10.14 1.19
CA PHE A 366 -9.31 9.21 0.17
C PHE A 366 -8.48 7.92 0.13
N ALA A 367 -7.15 8.01 0.27
CA ALA A 367 -6.28 6.84 0.43
C ALA A 367 -6.61 6.10 1.72
N ARG A 368 -6.83 6.81 2.83
CA ARG A 368 -7.19 6.21 4.14
C ARG A 368 -8.48 5.41 4.06
N LEU A 369 -9.53 5.96 3.46
CA LEU A 369 -10.83 5.32 3.32
C LEU A 369 -10.78 4.10 2.39
N LEU A 370 -10.15 4.23 1.21
CA LEU A 370 -9.99 3.10 0.29
C LEU A 370 -9.09 2.01 0.90
N HIS A 371 -7.96 2.38 1.52
CA HIS A 371 -7.09 1.41 2.18
C HIS A 371 -7.81 0.65 3.30
N GLN A 372 -8.67 1.31 4.08
CA GLN A 372 -9.50 0.62 5.07
C GLN A 372 -10.49 -0.35 4.39
N ALA A 373 -11.21 0.09 3.36
CA ALA A 373 -12.18 -0.74 2.63
C ALA A 373 -11.54 -1.99 1.98
N CYS A 374 -10.37 -1.82 1.34
CA CYS A 374 -9.55 -2.91 0.78
C CYS A 374 -9.01 -3.88 1.85
N ASN A 375 -8.90 -3.45 3.12
CA ASN A 375 -8.44 -4.28 4.23
C ASN A 375 -9.58 -4.96 5.00
N GLU A 376 -10.77 -4.36 5.04
CA GLU A 376 -11.97 -4.96 5.65
C GLU A 376 -12.67 -5.96 4.72
N GLY A 377 -12.38 -5.92 3.42
CA GLY A 377 -12.95 -6.84 2.43
C GLY A 377 -14.34 -6.41 1.94
N LEU A 378 -14.56 -5.08 1.85
CA LEU A 378 -15.78 -4.53 1.25
C LEU A 378 -15.79 -4.77 -0.27
N ASP A 379 -16.97 -4.81 -0.86
CA ASP A 379 -17.15 -4.92 -2.32
C ASP A 379 -16.97 -3.54 -3.00
N PRO A 380 -16.03 -3.37 -3.96
CA PRO A 380 -15.88 -2.16 -4.76
C PRO A 380 -17.20 -1.64 -5.37
N GLU A 381 -18.14 -2.54 -5.68
CA GLU A 381 -19.44 -2.21 -6.28
C GLU A 381 -20.29 -1.26 -5.43
N SER A 382 -20.08 -1.25 -4.12
CA SER A 382 -20.73 -0.28 -3.23
C SER A 382 -20.27 1.15 -3.49
N ILE A 383 -18.97 1.36 -3.76
CA ILE A 383 -18.36 2.68 -3.99
C ILE A 383 -18.53 3.09 -5.47
N ARG A 384 -18.34 2.15 -6.41
CA ARG A 384 -18.60 2.36 -7.83
C ARG A 384 -20.01 2.88 -8.08
N ARG A 385 -21.03 2.33 -7.38
CA ARG A 385 -22.43 2.79 -7.48
C ARG A 385 -22.58 4.27 -7.15
N CYS A 386 -21.93 4.75 -6.09
CA CYS A 386 -21.94 6.17 -5.72
C CYS A 386 -21.31 7.05 -6.81
N LEU A 387 -20.11 6.70 -7.27
CA LEU A 387 -19.42 7.45 -8.33
C LEU A 387 -20.18 7.43 -9.67
N ARG A 388 -20.83 6.31 -10.02
CA ARG A 388 -21.72 6.26 -11.20
C ARG A 388 -22.94 7.18 -11.03
N THR A 389 -23.52 7.28 -9.83
CA THR A 389 -24.61 8.25 -9.55
C THR A 389 -24.14 9.70 -9.70
N GLU A 390 -22.94 10.05 -9.24
CA GLU A 390 -22.33 11.38 -9.41
C GLU A 390 -21.87 11.70 -10.86
N ARG A 391 -21.60 10.68 -11.68
CA ARG A 391 -21.39 10.82 -13.14
C ARG A 391 -22.75 11.07 -13.81
N MET A 392 -23.73 10.19 -13.60
CA MET A 392 -25.06 10.27 -14.27
C MET A 392 -25.85 11.53 -13.91
N GLY A 393 -25.89 11.93 -12.63
CA GLY A 393 -26.58 13.16 -12.18
C GLY A 393 -25.94 14.47 -12.68
N ARG A 394 -24.82 14.39 -13.41
CA ARG A 394 -24.10 15.52 -14.02
C ARG A 394 -24.00 15.43 -15.54
N THR A 395 -24.19 14.24 -16.13
CA THR A 395 -24.38 14.07 -17.58
C THR A 395 -25.80 14.46 -18.04
N ASP A 396 -26.81 14.41 -17.16
CA ASP A 396 -28.21 14.74 -17.47
C ASP A 396 -28.69 16.02 -16.74
N PRO A 397 -28.27 17.23 -17.18
CA PRO A 397 -28.69 18.50 -16.56
C PRO A 397 -30.16 18.85 -16.80
N ALA A 398 -30.89 18.06 -17.60
CA ALA A 398 -32.28 18.31 -17.99
C ALA A 398 -33.32 17.80 -16.98
N ARG A 399 -32.91 17.37 -15.78
CA ARG A 399 -33.79 16.66 -14.83
C ARG A 399 -33.71 17.07 -13.36
N VAL A 400 -33.15 18.25 -13.07
CA VAL A 400 -33.30 18.94 -11.77
C VAL A 400 -34.05 20.25 -11.97
N ASP A 401 -35.29 20.13 -12.44
CA ASP A 401 -36.31 21.17 -12.31
C ASP A 401 -37.65 20.48 -11.95
N GLY A 402 -38.21 20.80 -10.80
CA GLY A 402 -39.35 20.08 -10.23
C GLY A 402 -39.30 19.85 -8.72
N THR A 403 -39.73 20.87 -7.96
CA THR A 403 -39.95 20.89 -6.49
C THR A 403 -38.71 20.76 -5.59
N ALA A 404 -38.63 21.45 -4.45
CA ALA A 404 -39.64 22.30 -3.79
C ALA A 404 -39.14 23.74 -3.58
N ALA A 405 -40.06 24.70 -3.66
CA ALA A 405 -39.82 26.05 -3.14
C ALA A 405 -39.91 26.04 -1.61
N VAL A 406 -39.12 26.90 -0.96
CA VAL A 406 -39.22 27.25 0.45
C VAL A 406 -39.18 28.78 0.50
N ASP A 407 -40.12 29.40 1.21
CA ASP A 407 -40.27 30.86 1.25
C ASP A 407 -39.11 31.56 1.97
N ASP A 408 -38.77 32.77 1.51
CA ASP A 408 -37.82 33.68 2.16
C ASP A 408 -38.38 34.22 3.50
N ALA A 409 -37.58 34.12 4.57
CA ALA A 409 -37.74 34.93 5.78
C ALA A 409 -36.39 35.07 6.52
N ASP A 410 -35.82 36.28 6.50
CA ASP A 410 -34.55 36.64 7.15
C ASP A 410 -34.76 36.92 8.67
N PRO A 411 -33.78 36.66 9.57
CA PRO A 411 -34.03 36.61 11.00
C PRO A 411 -33.74 37.93 11.75
N LEU A 412 -34.58 38.28 12.72
CA LEU A 412 -34.30 39.36 13.69
C LEU A 412 -34.62 38.99 15.14
N HIS A 413 -34.00 39.75 16.03
CA HIS A 413 -33.88 39.53 17.48
C HIS A 413 -35.22 39.55 18.24
N PRO A 414 -35.32 38.80 19.36
CA PRO A 414 -36.27 39.10 20.43
C PRO A 414 -35.67 40.14 21.40
N GLU A 415 -36.31 41.31 21.50
CA GLU A 415 -36.20 42.18 22.68
C GLU A 415 -37.45 42.01 23.56
N SER A 416 -37.32 42.36 24.84
CA SER A 416 -38.30 42.09 25.90
C SER A 416 -39.22 43.30 26.19
N GLU A 417 -40.01 43.18 27.26
CA GLU A 417 -40.92 44.20 27.83
C GLU A 417 -42.31 44.30 27.13
N THR A 418 -43.44 44.47 27.83
CA THR A 418 -43.67 44.75 29.27
C THR A 418 -44.95 44.09 29.82
N GLU A 419 -44.99 43.88 31.16
CA GLU A 419 -46.07 44.13 32.15
C GLU A 419 -47.53 44.44 31.67
N SER A 420 -48.63 44.07 32.36
CA SER A 420 -48.88 43.37 33.64
C SER A 420 -50.39 42.98 33.80
N GLU A 421 -50.78 42.53 35.01
CA GLU A 421 -52.10 42.62 35.69
C GLU A 421 -53.08 41.39 35.80
N THR A 422 -53.23 40.95 37.07
CA THR A 422 -54.46 40.48 37.79
C THR A 422 -55.20 39.17 37.44
N GLU A 423 -54.86 38.13 38.22
CA GLU A 423 -55.72 37.38 39.17
C GLU A 423 -57.27 37.43 39.08
N ALA A 424 -57.93 36.24 39.09
CA ALA A 424 -59.00 35.87 40.05
C ALA A 424 -59.47 34.38 39.93
N GLU A 425 -59.17 33.58 40.97
CA GLU A 425 -60.01 32.62 41.72
C GLU A 425 -60.96 31.58 41.07
N THR A 426 -60.88 30.32 41.54
CA THR A 426 -61.92 29.67 42.38
C THR A 426 -61.49 28.30 42.95
N ASP A 427 -62.11 27.87 44.05
CA ASP A 427 -61.66 26.80 44.96
C ASP A 427 -61.87 25.33 44.52
N ALA A 428 -61.12 24.41 45.15
CA ALA A 428 -61.70 23.31 45.94
C ALA A 428 -60.65 22.56 46.82
N GLU A 429 -60.95 22.31 48.10
CA GLU A 429 -60.17 21.41 48.97
C GLU A 429 -60.48 19.93 48.71
N THR A 430 -59.54 19.02 48.99
CA THR A 430 -59.78 17.83 49.86
C THR A 430 -58.46 17.39 50.51
N LYS A 431 -58.50 16.96 51.78
CA LYS A 431 -57.35 16.45 52.56
C LYS A 431 -57.40 14.93 52.70
N ALA A 432 -56.25 14.25 52.81
CA ALA A 432 -56.08 13.09 53.70
C ALA A 432 -54.58 12.74 53.95
N GLU A 433 -54.32 12.40 55.22
CA GLU A 433 -53.23 11.61 55.85
C GLU A 433 -52.24 10.84 54.93
N ALA A 434 -50.92 10.79 55.12
CA ALA A 434 -50.00 10.99 56.27
C ALA A 434 -49.91 9.85 57.32
N GLU A 435 -48.84 9.04 57.26
CA GLU A 435 -47.89 8.66 58.34
C GLU A 435 -46.78 7.74 57.75
N SER A 436 -45.48 7.97 58.02
CA SER A 436 -44.62 7.41 59.09
C SER A 436 -44.17 5.93 58.84
N ASP A 437 -42.98 5.41 59.18
CA ASP A 437 -41.69 5.91 59.76
C ASP A 437 -40.62 4.75 59.63
N ARG A 438 -39.36 4.67 60.13
CA ARG A 438 -38.47 5.52 60.97
C ARG A 438 -36.97 5.19 60.84
N ALA A 439 -36.15 6.10 60.28
CA ALA A 439 -34.71 6.31 60.57
C ALA A 439 -33.72 5.12 60.30
N SER A 440 -32.37 5.23 60.36
CA SER A 440 -31.48 6.20 61.06
C SER A 440 -30.08 6.34 60.43
N ALA A 441 -29.46 7.51 60.68
CA ALA A 441 -28.00 7.81 60.84
C ALA A 441 -27.01 7.49 59.69
N ALA A 442 -26.02 8.32 59.28
CA ALA A 442 -25.16 9.32 59.94
C ALA A 442 -24.04 8.73 60.84
N ALA A 443 -22.76 9.17 60.81
CA ALA A 443 -22.04 10.04 59.89
C ALA A 443 -20.49 9.95 60.10
N SER A 444 -19.74 10.60 59.19
CA SER A 444 -18.41 11.24 59.41
C SER A 444 -17.08 10.44 59.53
N ARG A 445 -16.10 10.98 58.80
CA ARG A 445 -14.62 10.79 58.80
C ARG A 445 -13.97 11.09 60.18
N PRO A 446 -12.74 10.58 60.51
CA PRO A 446 -11.47 11.16 60.01
C PRO A 446 -10.23 10.22 59.82
N ARG A 447 -9.11 10.83 59.40
CA ARG A 447 -7.70 10.35 59.25
C ARG A 447 -6.84 10.93 60.43
N PRO A 448 -5.51 10.69 60.59
CA PRO A 448 -4.60 9.61 60.15
C PRO A 448 -3.84 9.00 61.38
N PRO A 449 -2.59 8.44 61.32
CA PRO A 449 -1.33 9.23 61.28
C PRO A 449 -0.15 8.57 60.49
N ARG A 450 1.13 8.98 60.72
CA ARG A 450 2.37 8.53 60.04
C ARG A 450 3.59 8.45 60.99
N THR A 451 4.60 7.64 60.63
CA THR A 451 6.02 7.68 61.08
C THR A 451 6.92 7.36 59.86
N ALA A 452 7.97 8.10 59.42
CA ALA A 452 9.20 8.61 60.07
C ALA A 452 10.23 7.49 60.37
N GLY A 453 11.54 7.57 60.06
CA GLY A 453 12.43 8.55 59.39
C GLY A 453 13.92 8.07 59.50
N PRO A 454 15.01 8.75 59.03
CA PRO A 454 15.19 10.02 58.29
C PRO A 454 15.32 9.75 56.75
N ALA A 455 16.21 10.23 55.86
CA ALA A 455 17.39 11.15 55.77
C ALA A 455 17.39 11.80 54.34
N ASP A 456 18.09 12.87 53.92
CA ASP A 456 19.40 13.55 54.15
C ASP A 456 20.54 13.02 53.22
N HIS A 457 21.17 13.79 52.30
CA HIS A 457 21.43 15.25 52.26
C HIS A 457 21.03 16.02 50.96
N ARG A 458 20.65 17.31 51.15
CA ARG A 458 21.11 18.60 50.52
C ARG A 458 21.61 18.60 49.05
N ARG A 459 21.37 19.62 48.19
CA ARG A 459 20.89 21.01 48.39
C ARG A 459 20.46 21.72 47.07
N SER A 460 19.69 22.81 47.20
CA SER A 460 19.65 24.03 46.35
C SER A 460 19.14 24.01 44.88
N ARG A 461 17.99 24.67 44.68
CA ARG A 461 17.63 25.56 43.53
C ARG A 461 18.22 26.98 43.77
N PRO A 462 18.08 28.04 42.91
CA PRO A 462 17.24 28.19 41.70
C PRO A 462 17.92 28.89 40.48
N ALA A 463 17.08 29.25 39.49
CA ALA A 463 17.16 30.41 38.58
C ALA A 463 17.70 30.24 37.15
N SER A 464 17.03 30.96 36.25
CA SER A 464 17.06 30.91 34.78
C SER A 464 18.09 31.83 34.12
N THR A 465 18.58 31.46 32.94
CA THR A 465 19.10 32.42 31.95
C THR A 465 18.77 31.98 30.51
N ARG A 466 18.72 32.93 29.56
CA ARG A 466 18.38 32.70 28.14
C ARG A 466 19.54 32.06 27.34
N PRO A 467 19.27 31.28 26.29
CA PRO A 467 20.23 31.08 25.20
C PRO A 467 20.40 32.36 24.37
N ARG A 468 21.53 32.50 23.66
CA ARG A 468 21.85 33.66 22.81
C ARG A 468 22.38 33.17 21.45
N GLN A 469 22.04 33.88 20.38
CA GLN A 469 22.44 33.57 19.00
C GLN A 469 23.97 33.66 18.81
N VAL A 470 24.45 32.94 17.80
CA VAL A 470 25.73 33.19 17.12
C VAL A 470 25.42 33.35 15.63
N HIS A 471 25.97 34.37 14.99
CA HIS A 471 25.77 34.66 13.57
C HIS A 471 27.09 34.72 12.80
N SER A 472 26.99 34.41 11.52
CA SER A 472 27.98 34.34 10.46
C SER A 472 28.94 35.52 10.26
N GLU A 473 30.17 35.20 9.84
CA GLU A 473 30.98 35.94 8.85
C GLU A 473 31.50 34.88 7.84
N HIS A 474 31.51 34.97 6.49
CA HIS A 474 31.67 36.03 5.49
C HIS A 474 33.09 36.59 5.28
N SER A 475 33.82 36.09 4.27
CA SER A 475 34.57 36.90 3.28
C SER A 475 35.20 36.09 2.13
N ARG A 476 35.31 36.71 0.95
CA ARG A 476 36.19 36.33 -0.18
C ARG A 476 37.49 37.17 -0.11
N PRO A 477 38.62 36.72 -0.65
CA PRO A 477 39.07 37.12 -2.01
C PRO A 477 39.66 35.92 -2.78
N GLY A 478 40.25 36.00 -3.99
CA GLY A 478 40.51 37.09 -4.94
C GLY A 478 41.56 36.62 -5.98
N SER A 479 41.61 37.23 -7.17
CA SER A 479 42.37 36.70 -8.33
C SER A 479 43.84 37.12 -8.42
N SER A 480 44.75 36.19 -8.74
CA SER A 480 46.01 36.51 -9.46
C SER A 480 46.74 35.28 -10.05
N THR A 481 46.90 35.25 -11.37
CA THR A 481 48.08 34.70 -12.10
C THR A 481 48.93 35.91 -12.56
N PRO A 482 50.27 35.81 -12.80
CA PRO A 482 50.93 34.79 -13.64
C PRO A 482 52.32 34.31 -13.12
N GLY A 483 53.01 33.45 -13.89
CA GLY A 483 54.43 33.13 -13.66
C GLY A 483 54.92 31.86 -14.35
N ALA A 484 55.86 31.95 -15.30
CA ALA A 484 56.25 30.84 -16.17
C ALA A 484 57.56 30.13 -15.79
N GLY A 485 57.62 28.81 -16.02
CA GLY A 485 58.64 28.28 -16.95
C GLY A 485 59.59 27.14 -16.51
N ARG A 486 59.92 26.30 -17.51
CA ARG A 486 61.16 25.47 -17.67
C ARG A 486 61.24 24.15 -16.85
N THR A 487 61.80 23.03 -17.33
CA THR A 487 62.35 22.65 -18.68
C THR A 487 62.57 21.11 -18.84
N ARG A 488 62.27 20.56 -20.05
CA ARG A 488 62.95 19.42 -20.78
C ARG A 488 62.93 18.01 -20.10
N THR A 489 63.19 16.86 -20.76
CA THR A 489 63.41 16.40 -22.18
C THR A 489 62.34 15.32 -22.55
N ARG A 490 62.12 14.77 -23.76
CA ARG A 490 62.66 14.87 -25.15
C ARG A 490 63.68 13.82 -25.67
N ALA A 491 63.20 12.67 -26.19
CA ALA A 491 63.80 11.77 -27.22
C ALA A 491 62.63 10.98 -27.88
N ALA A 492 62.37 11.01 -29.20
CA ALA A 492 63.03 10.31 -30.34
C ALA A 492 62.46 8.87 -30.55
N GLU A 493 62.08 8.34 -31.73
CA GLU A 493 62.06 8.75 -33.16
C GLU A 493 60.84 8.08 -33.87
N GLN A 494 60.18 8.63 -34.91
CA GLN A 494 60.43 8.52 -36.39
C GLN A 494 60.60 7.07 -36.93
N ALA A 495 60.11 6.66 -38.13
CA ALA A 495 59.49 7.35 -39.28
C ALA A 495 58.45 6.41 -39.99
N GLU A 496 57.28 6.89 -40.45
CA GLU A 496 56.89 7.17 -41.86
C GLU A 496 56.21 6.05 -42.69
N ARG A 497 55.15 6.43 -43.46
CA ARG A 497 54.67 5.99 -44.80
C ARG A 497 54.67 4.48 -45.15
N SER A 498 53.69 3.85 -45.82
CA SER A 498 52.32 4.16 -46.33
C SER A 498 51.78 2.84 -46.99
N ALA A 499 50.60 2.66 -47.62
CA ALA A 499 49.56 3.54 -48.16
C ALA A 499 48.19 2.79 -48.29
N THR A 500 47.49 3.02 -49.41
CA THR A 500 46.32 2.34 -50.04
C THR A 500 46.35 0.80 -50.03
N ALA A 501 45.24 0.04 -50.15
CA ALA A 501 43.97 0.34 -50.82
C ALA A 501 42.76 -0.48 -50.30
N ASP A 502 41.53 0.02 -50.52
CA ASP A 502 40.29 -0.75 -50.46
C ASP A 502 40.12 -1.65 -51.70
N GLY A 503 39.56 -2.86 -51.54
CA GLY A 503 39.44 -3.83 -52.65
C GLY A 503 38.58 -5.06 -52.35
N ARG A 504 37.26 -4.93 -52.58
CA ARG A 504 36.25 -6.00 -52.48
C ARG A 504 36.68 -7.32 -53.16
N ALA A 505 36.39 -8.48 -52.56
CA ALA A 505 35.23 -9.31 -52.97
C ALA A 505 35.16 -10.72 -52.31
N ALA A 506 33.94 -11.08 -51.90
CA ALA A 506 33.25 -12.36 -52.13
C ALA A 506 33.77 -13.73 -51.58
N GLN A 507 32.82 -14.42 -50.94
CA GLN A 507 32.46 -15.83 -51.18
C GLN A 507 33.35 -16.95 -50.59
N GLU A 508 33.00 -17.37 -49.37
CA GLU A 508 32.92 -18.81 -49.07
C GLU A 508 31.71 -19.13 -48.17
N GLY A 509 31.01 -20.24 -48.45
CA GLY A 509 29.72 -20.58 -47.85
C GLY A 509 29.18 -21.89 -48.41
N ARG A 510 29.76 -23.02 -47.98
CA ARG A 510 29.49 -24.36 -48.52
C ARG A 510 28.56 -25.20 -47.64
N ARG A 511 27.80 -26.06 -48.32
CA ARG A 511 27.06 -27.23 -47.82
C ARG A 511 25.83 -26.97 -46.93
N SER A 512 24.67 -26.91 -47.60
CA SER A 512 23.52 -27.69 -47.13
C SER A 512 23.88 -29.18 -47.06
N GLY A 513 23.29 -29.89 -46.09
CA GLY A 513 23.19 -31.34 -46.09
C GLY A 513 21.74 -31.74 -45.84
N ASN A 514 21.10 -32.36 -46.82
CA ASN A 514 19.81 -33.03 -46.64
C ASN A 514 19.87 -34.35 -47.43
N GLY A 515 19.29 -35.41 -46.88
CA GLY A 515 19.43 -36.75 -47.44
C GLY A 515 18.31 -37.12 -48.40
N ARG A 516 18.58 -38.11 -49.25
CA ARG A 516 17.82 -39.37 -49.29
C ARG A 516 18.62 -40.47 -49.99
N ASN A 517 18.22 -41.70 -49.74
CA ASN A 517 18.74 -42.92 -50.36
C ASN A 517 17.63 -43.49 -51.27
N GLU A 518 17.93 -44.56 -52.02
CA GLU A 518 17.03 -45.23 -52.99
C GLU A 518 16.83 -44.41 -54.30
N GLY A 519 16.88 -45.00 -55.50
CA GLY A 519 17.18 -46.39 -55.89
C GLY A 519 17.46 -46.48 -57.41
N ASP A 520 17.84 -47.67 -57.90
CA ASP A 520 18.23 -47.91 -59.31
C ASP A 520 17.11 -47.68 -60.34
N GLY A 521 17.48 -47.28 -61.57
CA GLY A 521 16.58 -47.06 -62.72
C GLY A 521 17.27 -46.39 -63.90
#